data_AF-A0A8T5YF12-F1
#
_entry.id   AF-A0A8T5YF12-F1
#
_cell.length_a   1.000
_cell.length_b   1.000
_cell.length_c   1.000
_cell.angle_alpha   90.00
_cell.angle_beta   90.00
_cell.angle_gamma   90.00
#
_symmetry.space_group_name_H-M   'P 1'
#
loop_
_entity.id
_entity.type
_entity.pdbx_description
1 polymer ?
#
loop_
_entity_poly.entity_id
_entity_poly.type
_entity_poly.pdbx_seq_one_letter_code
_entity_poly.pdbx_strand_id
1 'polypeptide(L)'
;MKKSAIFKQLAKGCYFVFLGSIAMIFYLHNLINSKSHYSKNISEIEVEQFNQWFLSLSNPFIYVSLLFGFLALIFLYLHCKREKENK
;
A
#
# COMPACT_ATOMS: atom_id res chain seq x y z
N MET A 1 23.32 9.26 -18.76
CA MET A 1 21.97 8.67 -18.97
C MET A 1 21.59 7.52 -18.01
N LYS A 2 22.43 6.49 -17.75
CA LYS A 2 22.01 5.31 -16.93
C LYS A 2 21.45 5.61 -15.52
N LYS A 3 21.99 6.61 -14.80
CA LYS A 3 21.52 6.95 -13.44
C LYS A 3 20.16 7.68 -13.39
N SER A 4 19.69 8.27 -14.50
CA SER A 4 18.36 8.92 -14.57
C SER A 4 17.23 7.88 -14.47
N ALA A 5 17.43 6.71 -15.09
CA ALA A 5 16.45 5.63 -15.09
C ALA A 5 16.28 4.95 -13.72
N ILE A 6 17.30 5.00 -12.85
CA ILE A 6 17.27 4.36 -11.52
C ILE A 6 16.15 4.96 -10.66
N PHE A 7 16.06 6.28 -10.57
CA PHE A 7 15.02 6.93 -9.78
C PHE A 7 13.62 6.65 -10.33
N LYS A 8 13.47 6.59 -11.66
CA LYS A 8 12.21 6.20 -12.29
C LYS A 8 11.81 4.76 -11.96
N GLN A 9 12.77 3.82 -11.95
CA GLN A 9 12.51 2.43 -11.57
C GLN A 9 12.17 2.29 -10.09
N LEU A 10 12.88 2.99 -9.21
CA LEU A 10 12.59 3.02 -7.77
C LEU A 10 11.20 3.61 -7.50
N ALA A 11 10.85 4.72 -8.16
CA ALA A 11 9.52 5.33 -8.04
C ALA A 11 8.42 4.34 -8.42
N LYS A 12 8.59 3.60 -9.54
CA LYS A 12 7.67 2.55 -9.96
C LYS A 12 7.57 1.41 -8.94
N GLY A 13 8.71 0.91 -8.44
CA GLY A 13 8.74 -0.15 -7.44
C GLY A 13 8.00 0.24 -6.16
N CYS A 14 8.29 1.42 -5.63
CA CYS A 14 7.58 1.96 -4.46
C CYS A 14 6.08 2.14 -4.72
N TYR A 15 5.71 2.62 -5.92
CA TYR A 15 4.31 2.75 -6.29
C TYR A 15 3.57 1.40 -6.34
N PHE A 16 4.21 0.33 -6.84
CA PHE A 16 3.62 -1.01 -6.82
C PHE A 16 3.40 -1.52 -5.40
N VAL A 17 4.37 -1.31 -4.50
CA VAL A 17 4.21 -1.71 -3.09
C VAL A 17 3.07 -0.93 -2.43
N PHE A 18 3.00 0.38 -2.66
CA PHE A 18 1.90 1.24 -2.19
C PHE A 18 0.52 0.75 -2.65
N LEU A 19 0.37 0.46 -3.95
CA LEU A 19 -0.89 -0.05 -4.47
C LEU A 19 -1.20 -1.44 -3.90
N GLY A 20 -0.20 -2.31 -3.79
CA GLY A 20 -0.35 -3.66 -3.26
C GLY A 20 -0.81 -3.66 -1.80
N SER A 21 -0.25 -2.79 -0.96
CA SER A 21 -0.65 -2.67 0.44
C SER A 21 -2.06 -2.12 0.59
N ILE A 22 -2.48 -1.16 -0.23
CA ILE A 22 -3.88 -0.70 -0.28
C ILE A 22 -4.81 -1.81 -0.76
N ALA A 23 -4.47 -2.49 -1.85
CA ALA A 23 -5.29 -3.57 -2.40
C ALA A 23 -5.46 -4.72 -1.40
N MET A 24 -4.41 -5.05 -0.64
CA MET A 24 -4.46 -6.07 0.40
C MET A 24 -5.44 -5.67 1.52
N ILE A 25 -5.51 -4.37 1.86
CA ILE A 25 -6.48 -3.86 2.82
C ILE A 25 -7.91 -4.17 2.34
N PHE A 26 -8.25 -3.78 1.12
CA PHE A 26 -9.59 -4.03 0.57
C PHE A 26 -9.90 -5.53 0.40
N TYR A 27 -8.91 -6.31 -0.03
CA TYR A 27 -9.07 -7.74 -0.22
C TYR A 27 -9.38 -8.46 1.10
N LEU A 28 -8.59 -8.22 2.14
CA LEU A 28 -8.79 -8.82 3.47
C LEU A 28 -10.14 -8.40 4.07
N HIS A 29 -10.50 -7.13 3.97
CA HIS A 29 -11.80 -6.65 4.43
C HIS A 29 -12.95 -7.40 3.74
N ASN A 30 -12.90 -7.56 2.41
CA ASN A 30 -13.94 -8.28 1.68
C ASN A 30 -13.95 -9.77 2.00
N LEU A 31 -12.78 -10.39 2.15
CA LEU A 31 -12.65 -11.80 2.52
C LEU A 31 -13.33 -12.08 3.88
N ILE A 32 -13.06 -11.22 4.87
CA ILE A 32 -13.56 -11.26 6.25
C ILE A 32 -15.02 -10.79 6.37
N ASN A 33 -15.61 -10.18 5.35
CA ASN A 33 -17.04 -9.89 5.35
C ASN A 33 -17.84 -10.80 4.40
N SER A 34 -17.17 -11.71 3.68
CA SER A 34 -17.83 -12.63 2.76
C SER A 34 -18.43 -13.83 3.50
N LYS A 35 -19.77 -13.87 3.61
CA LYS A 35 -20.51 -14.96 4.29
C LYS A 35 -20.16 -16.38 3.82
N SER A 36 -19.63 -16.55 2.61
CA SER A 36 -19.18 -17.84 2.07
C SER A 36 -17.90 -18.37 2.71
N HIS A 37 -17.02 -17.50 3.22
CA HIS A 37 -15.80 -17.90 3.95
C HIS A 37 -16.03 -18.07 5.46
N TYR A 38 -17.14 -17.53 5.98
CA TYR A 38 -17.61 -17.74 7.35
C TYR A 38 -18.31 -19.09 7.45
N SER A 39 -17.56 -20.17 7.29
CA SER A 39 -18.04 -21.48 7.70
C SER A 39 -18.11 -21.52 9.23
N LYS A 40 -19.22 -21.06 9.81
CA LYS A 40 -19.74 -21.40 11.16
C LYS A 40 -18.86 -21.17 12.41
N ASN A 41 -17.61 -20.73 12.30
CA ASN A 41 -16.65 -20.76 13.42
C ASN A 41 -16.14 -19.40 13.93
N ILE A 42 -16.51 -18.28 13.30
CA ILE A 42 -16.11 -16.94 13.76
C ILE A 42 -17.38 -16.19 14.13
N SER A 43 -17.41 -15.64 15.34
CA SER A 43 -18.53 -14.86 15.86
C SER A 43 -18.59 -13.48 15.22
N GLU A 44 -19.78 -12.89 15.12
CA GLU A 44 -19.96 -11.53 14.62
C GLU A 44 -19.12 -10.50 15.41
N ILE A 45 -18.94 -10.73 16.71
CA ILE A 45 -18.12 -9.89 17.59
C ILE A 45 -16.64 -9.91 17.18
N GLU A 46 -16.10 -11.08 16.83
CA GLU A 46 -14.71 -11.20 16.37
C GLU A 46 -14.50 -10.50 15.01
N VAL A 47 -15.50 -10.55 14.14
CA VAL A 47 -15.48 -9.82 12.85
C VAL A 47 -15.50 -8.31 13.09
N GLU A 48 -16.36 -7.84 13.97
CA GLU A 48 -16.45 -6.43 14.34
C GLU A 48 -15.13 -5.93 14.93
N GLN A 49 -14.52 -6.68 15.86
CA GLN A 49 -13.23 -6.35 16.46
C GLN A 49 -12.11 -6.33 15.43
N PHE A 50 -12.08 -7.31 14.52
CA PHE A 50 -11.12 -7.31 13.42
C PHE A 50 -11.30 -6.07 12.54
N ASN A 51 -12.52 -5.77 12.11
CA ASN A 51 -12.81 -4.60 11.27
C ASN A 51 -12.40 -3.30 11.95
N GLN A 52 -12.63 -3.15 13.26
CA GLN A 52 -12.19 -1.99 14.03
C GLN A 52 -10.66 -1.87 14.07
N TRP A 53 -9.95 -2.95 14.39
CA TRP A 53 -8.48 -2.95 14.36
C TRP A 53 -7.95 -2.66 12.94
N PHE A 54 -8.57 -3.27 11.94
CA PHE A 54 -8.15 -3.20 10.56
C PHE A 54 -8.31 -1.81 9.96
N LEU A 55 -9.36 -1.09 10.33
CA LEU A 55 -9.59 0.30 9.94
C LEU A 55 -8.88 1.31 10.87
N SER A 56 -8.33 0.84 11.99
CA SER A 56 -7.59 1.71 12.91
C SER A 56 -6.23 2.12 12.35
N LEU A 57 -5.70 3.22 12.89
CA LEU A 57 -4.31 3.63 12.68
C LEU A 57 -3.30 2.61 13.20
N SER A 58 -3.69 1.57 13.93
CA SER A 58 -2.78 0.51 14.35
C SER A 58 -2.49 -0.52 13.25
N ASN A 59 -3.18 -0.43 12.09
CA ASN A 59 -2.96 -1.35 10.98
C ASN A 59 -1.61 -1.09 10.28
N PRO A 60 -0.68 -2.07 10.27
CA PRO A 60 0.65 -1.91 9.66
C PRO A 60 0.59 -1.65 8.15
N PHE A 61 -0.43 -2.15 7.44
CA PHE A 61 -0.58 -1.94 6.01
C PHE A 61 -0.82 -0.47 5.65
N ILE A 62 -1.40 0.33 6.56
CA ILE A 62 -1.55 1.77 6.39
C ILE A 62 -0.17 2.44 6.37
N TYR A 63 0.70 2.13 7.34
CA TYR A 63 2.04 2.70 7.40
C TYR A 63 2.92 2.25 6.24
N VAL A 64 2.84 0.98 5.83
CA VAL A 64 3.54 0.48 4.64
C VAL A 64 3.07 1.25 3.40
N SER A 65 1.76 1.43 3.22
CA SER A 65 1.22 2.22 2.11
C SER A 65 1.77 3.65 2.16
N LEU A 66 1.64 4.35 3.29
CA LEU A 66 2.09 5.73 3.41
C LEU A 66 3.60 5.88 3.15
N LEU A 67 4.43 4.99 3.71
CA LEU A 67 5.87 5.01 3.52
C LEU A 67 6.25 4.84 2.04
N PHE A 68 5.72 3.81 1.39
CA PHE A 68 6.07 3.53 0.00
C PHE A 68 5.45 4.53 -0.98
N GLY A 69 4.26 5.08 -0.68
CA GLY A 69 3.69 6.20 -1.43
C GLY A 69 4.56 7.44 -1.34
N PHE A 70 5.04 7.79 -0.15
CA PHE A 70 5.95 8.91 0.06
C PHE A 70 7.30 8.71 -0.66
N LEU A 71 7.90 7.52 -0.55
CA LEU A 71 9.14 7.19 -1.26
C LEU A 71 8.96 7.26 -2.78
N ALA A 72 7.82 6.81 -3.32
CA ALA A 72 7.52 6.92 -4.75
C ALA A 72 7.53 8.38 -5.21
N LEU A 73 6.92 9.28 -4.42
CA LEU A 73 6.93 10.72 -4.71
C LEU A 73 8.34 11.32 -4.64
N ILE A 74 9.15 10.96 -3.64
CA ILE A 74 10.55 11.40 -3.53
C ILE A 74 11.33 10.98 -4.77
N PHE A 75 11.27 9.70 -5.14
CA PHE A 75 12.03 9.20 -6.28
C PHE A 75 11.55 9.80 -7.61
N LEU A 76 10.25 10.04 -7.76
CA LEU A 76 9.71 10.75 -8.92
C LEU A 76 10.21 12.18 -8.98
N TYR A 77 10.19 12.91 -7.86
CA TYR A 77 10.72 14.26 -7.76
C TYR A 77 12.21 14.31 -8.12
N LEU A 78 13.03 13.40 -7.57
CA LEU A 78 14.45 13.31 -7.88
C LEU A 78 14.71 12.99 -9.36
N HIS A 79 13.88 12.13 -9.96
CA HIS A 79 13.93 11.84 -11.39
C HIS A 79 13.65 13.12 -12.21
N CYS A 80 12.56 13.83 -11.93
CA CYS A 80 12.19 15.04 -12.64
C CYS A 80 13.22 16.17 -12.48
N LYS A 81 13.74 16.38 -11.27
CA LYS A 81 14.81 17.36 -11.00
C LYS A 81 16.04 17.04 -11.85
N ARG A 82 16.46 15.77 -11.86
CA ARG A 82 17.63 15.33 -12.62
C ARG A 82 17.43 15.42 -14.13
N GLU A 83 16.23 15.15 -14.66
CA GLU A 83 15.96 15.34 -16.09
C GLU A 83 16.02 16.81 -16.50
N LYS A 84 15.61 17.74 -15.62
CA LYS A 84 15.75 19.18 -15.85
C LYS A 84 17.21 19.63 -15.86
N GLU A 85 18.05 19.11 -14.95
CA GLU A 85 19.49 19.45 -14.88
C GLU A 85 20.32 18.88 -16.03
N ASN A 86 19.84 17.86 -16.75
CA ASN A 86 20.53 17.26 -17.89
C ASN A 86 19.99 17.74 -19.26
N LYS A 87 19.08 18.73 -19.26
CA LYS A 87 18.62 19.44 -20.45
C LYS A 87 19.34 20.78 -20.55
#